data_AF-A0A318IW47-F1
#
_entry.id   AF-A0A318IW47-F1
#
_cell.length_a   1.000
_cell.length_b   1.000
_cell.length_c   1.000
_cell.angle_alpha   90.00
_cell.angle_beta   90.00
_cell.angle_gamma   90.00
#
_symmetry.space_group_name_H-M   'P 1'
#
loop_
_entity.id
_entity.type
_entity.pdbx_description
1 polymer ?
#
loop_
_entity_poly.entity_id
_entity_poly.type
_entity_poly.pdbx_seq_one_letter_code
_entity_poly.pdbx_strand_id
1 'polypeptide(L)'
;MPDKTVIAKPFSGDYRIDVLIDDINYRWNAGKTLGTAVEISYSFIKAPASYASDSDKNGFKAFTAEQMAAARAIFTEISQVLNVTFKEVADTDIQSGIRLANNIQEKSAGYAKLPVPTADGTAFSAGSGDLFMSTTYMNVSYEKGSEAYKILIHEIGHALGLNHPGNYNAGEPPSAEAGNYLATAEDSSWISIMSYNAIAQNQQGEFFATYDMLALKYLYGSKAFHTGDDVYAYSDVDGRTLKIINDTGGVDTIDVSKVSAAVTINLTPGSLNSVGRIANGDAAINNLSIAFDATIENIIGTAFNDKLTGNAASNLIRGGGGDDVIDGGAGMDTAQYSGLRSAFTVTGSGSGFTVSKPSSQGVDTLSNVERLKFSDLSVALDIDGIAGQAYRIYQAAFGRTPDLAGLGYWIKDMDKGSSLTTVAAGFMQSKEFQTLYGANPSVDTFLTTLYKNILGRVPDQAGYDYWKNEISANRISFAGTLASFTEGQENKVKVIGTIQNGIDFIEYLG
;
A
#
# COMPACT_ATOMS: atom_id res chain seq x y z
N MET A 1 24.92 5.89 16.21
CA MET A 1 24.06 6.23 15.07
C MET A 1 23.28 7.49 15.40
N PRO A 2 22.84 8.29 14.42
CA PRO A 2 22.21 9.57 14.72
C PRO A 2 20.79 9.38 15.26
N ASP A 3 20.36 10.25 16.17
CA ASP A 3 19.00 10.21 16.75
C ASP A 3 17.92 10.70 15.76
N LYS A 4 18.34 11.32 14.66
CA LYS A 4 17.49 11.85 13.58
C LYS A 4 18.12 11.55 12.24
N THR A 5 17.29 11.46 11.21
CA THR A 5 17.74 11.36 9.82
C THR A 5 18.46 12.64 9.42
N VAL A 6 19.62 12.49 8.79
CA VAL A 6 20.49 13.57 8.32
C VAL A 6 20.73 13.38 6.84
N ILE A 7 20.50 14.43 6.04
CA ILE A 7 20.81 14.46 4.61
C ILE A 7 21.78 15.60 4.36
N ALA A 8 23.06 15.25 4.17
CA ALA A 8 24.12 16.19 3.86
C ALA A 8 24.27 16.43 2.35
N LYS A 9 23.96 15.42 1.52
CA LYS A 9 24.08 15.42 0.06
C LYS A 9 22.75 14.98 -0.57
N PRO A 10 21.84 15.90 -0.94
CA PRO A 10 20.58 15.50 -1.58
C PRO A 10 20.78 15.15 -3.06
N PHE A 11 20.32 13.99 -3.50
CA PHE A 11 20.46 13.51 -4.89
C PHE A 11 19.14 13.38 -5.62
N SER A 12 18.09 12.99 -4.90
CA SER A 12 16.73 12.78 -5.42
C SER A 12 15.72 13.78 -4.83
N GLY A 13 16.03 14.35 -3.67
CA GLY A 13 15.06 15.11 -2.87
C GLY A 13 14.16 14.22 -2.00
N ASP A 14 14.33 12.90 -2.06
CA ASP A 14 13.73 11.93 -1.17
C ASP A 14 14.81 11.33 -0.26
N TYR A 15 14.69 11.60 1.04
CA TYR A 15 15.67 11.12 2.02
C TYR A 15 15.81 9.59 2.01
N ARG A 16 14.73 8.87 1.69
CA ARG A 16 14.68 7.40 1.70
C ARG A 16 15.55 6.78 0.61
N ILE A 17 15.74 7.53 -0.49
CA ILE A 17 16.66 7.20 -1.58
C ILE A 17 18.07 7.70 -1.23
N ASP A 18 18.17 8.95 -0.79
CA ASP A 18 19.44 9.65 -0.65
C ASP A 18 20.34 9.04 0.43
N VAL A 19 19.78 8.42 1.48
CA VAL A 19 20.56 7.66 2.49
C VAL A 19 21.25 6.42 1.94
N LEU A 20 20.81 5.89 0.80
CA LEU A 20 21.40 4.71 0.17
C LEU A 20 22.31 5.06 -1.01
N ILE A 21 22.57 6.34 -1.29
CA ILE A 21 23.39 6.77 -2.42
C ILE A 21 24.47 7.72 -1.91
N ASP A 22 25.74 7.43 -2.21
CA ASP A 22 26.85 8.34 -1.90
C ASP A 22 27.23 9.26 -3.07
N ASP A 23 27.03 8.79 -4.30
CA ASP A 23 27.11 9.60 -5.53
C ASP A 23 26.15 9.05 -6.59
N ILE A 24 25.42 9.95 -7.26
CA ILE A 24 24.42 9.58 -8.26
C ILE A 24 25.01 8.90 -9.52
N ASN A 25 26.32 9.01 -9.72
CA ASN A 25 27.05 8.37 -10.81
C ASN A 25 27.61 7.00 -10.42
N TYR A 26 27.52 6.58 -9.16
CA TYR A 26 27.90 5.22 -8.76
C TYR A 26 26.81 4.22 -9.17
N ARG A 27 26.66 4.04 -10.48
CA ARG A 27 25.71 3.12 -11.13
C ARG A 27 26.20 2.73 -12.52
N TRP A 28 25.77 1.57 -13.01
CA TRP A 28 26.25 1.01 -14.29
C TRP A 28 25.78 1.76 -15.55
N ASN A 29 24.74 2.59 -15.43
CA ASN A 29 24.23 3.48 -16.47
C ASN A 29 24.66 4.95 -16.25
N ALA A 30 25.80 5.17 -15.57
CA ALA A 30 26.38 6.50 -15.36
C ALA A 30 26.50 7.29 -16.68
N GLY A 31 26.28 8.61 -16.59
CA GLY A 31 26.26 9.50 -17.78
C GLY A 31 25.01 9.36 -18.67
N LYS A 32 24.07 8.45 -18.36
CA LYS A 32 22.72 8.41 -18.96
C LYS A 32 21.70 9.03 -18.02
N THR A 33 20.51 9.35 -18.52
CA THR A 33 19.37 9.74 -17.67
C THR A 33 19.10 8.62 -16.65
N LEU A 34 18.74 9.00 -15.42
CA LEU A 34 18.28 8.05 -14.41
C LEU A 34 17.11 7.21 -14.95
N GLY A 35 17.03 5.95 -14.54
CA GLY A 35 16.01 5.03 -15.05
C GLY A 35 16.32 4.39 -16.41
N THR A 36 17.42 4.78 -17.07
CA THR A 36 17.80 4.21 -18.37
C THR A 36 18.21 2.74 -18.21
N ALA A 37 17.64 1.87 -19.04
CA ALA A 37 17.95 0.45 -19.05
C ALA A 37 19.44 0.16 -19.28
N VAL A 38 19.97 -0.89 -18.66
CA VAL A 38 21.38 -1.28 -18.77
C VAL A 38 21.57 -2.80 -18.77
N GLU A 39 22.48 -3.28 -19.60
CA GLU A 39 23.03 -4.64 -19.52
C GLU A 39 24.31 -4.59 -18.67
N ILE A 40 24.33 -5.36 -17.58
CA ILE A 40 25.48 -5.50 -16.68
C ILE A 40 26.06 -6.89 -16.88
N SER A 41 27.31 -6.99 -17.33
CA SER A 41 27.98 -8.30 -17.35
C SER A 41 28.39 -8.73 -15.95
N TYR A 42 28.36 -10.04 -15.68
CA TYR A 42 28.94 -10.60 -14.48
C TYR A 42 29.76 -11.86 -14.76
N SER A 43 30.70 -12.17 -13.85
CA SER A 43 31.54 -13.37 -13.91
C SER A 43 31.86 -13.91 -12.52
N PHE A 44 32.35 -15.15 -12.46
CA PHE A 44 32.86 -15.77 -11.23
C PHE A 44 34.37 -15.85 -11.30
N ILE A 45 35.07 -15.20 -10.37
CA ILE A 45 36.53 -15.05 -10.42
C ILE A 45 37.20 -16.41 -10.25
N LYS A 46 38.12 -16.75 -11.15
CA LYS A 46 38.84 -18.03 -11.13
C LYS A 46 40.23 -17.95 -10.50
N ALA A 47 40.85 -16.79 -10.57
CA ALA A 47 42.14 -16.48 -9.94
C ALA A 47 42.17 -14.98 -9.57
N PRO A 48 42.93 -14.58 -8.55
CA PRO A 48 43.01 -13.17 -8.17
C PRO A 48 43.43 -12.30 -9.36
N ALA A 49 42.69 -11.21 -9.57
CA ALA A 49 42.97 -10.26 -10.64
C ALA A 49 44.32 -9.55 -10.45
N SER A 50 44.94 -9.09 -11.52
CA SER A 50 46.23 -8.37 -11.48
C SER A 50 46.19 -7.10 -10.61
N TYR A 51 45.04 -6.42 -10.55
CA TYR A 51 44.81 -5.24 -9.73
C TYR A 51 44.32 -5.55 -8.31
N ALA A 52 44.08 -6.82 -7.96
CA ALA A 52 43.53 -7.21 -6.67
C ALA A 52 44.46 -6.79 -5.53
N SER A 53 43.89 -6.22 -4.47
CA SER A 53 44.63 -5.84 -3.28
C SER A 53 45.15 -7.09 -2.53
N ASP A 54 46.01 -6.88 -1.53
CA ASP A 54 46.44 -7.99 -0.66
C ASP A 54 45.27 -8.61 0.11
N SER A 55 44.26 -7.81 0.48
CA SER A 55 43.03 -8.31 1.11
C SER A 55 42.20 -9.16 0.14
N ASP A 56 42.03 -8.71 -1.11
CA ASP A 56 41.31 -9.46 -2.15
C ASP A 56 41.97 -10.82 -2.41
N LYS A 57 43.31 -10.88 -2.36
CA LYS A 57 44.12 -12.10 -2.56
C LYS A 57 44.12 -13.04 -1.35
N ASN A 58 43.85 -12.52 -0.14
CA ASN A 58 44.05 -13.25 1.10
C ASN A 58 43.17 -14.51 1.19
N GLY A 59 43.78 -15.69 1.05
CA GLY A 59 43.06 -16.96 1.11
C GLY A 59 41.99 -17.12 0.02
N PHE A 60 42.15 -16.46 -1.12
CA PHE A 60 41.20 -16.47 -2.24
C PHE A 60 40.64 -17.86 -2.54
N LYS A 61 39.32 -17.93 -2.74
CA LYS A 61 38.62 -19.11 -3.27
C LYS A 61 37.59 -18.67 -4.31
N ALA A 62 37.46 -19.45 -5.38
CA ALA A 62 36.33 -19.30 -6.29
C ALA A 62 35.00 -19.56 -5.55
N PHE A 63 33.91 -18.99 -6.07
CA PHE A 63 32.56 -19.29 -5.61
C PHE A 63 32.22 -20.78 -5.76
N THR A 64 31.49 -21.33 -4.78
CA THR A 64 30.95 -22.69 -4.84
C THR A 64 29.79 -22.77 -5.83
N ALA A 65 29.40 -23.99 -6.23
CA ALA A 65 28.26 -24.18 -7.12
C ALA A 65 26.95 -23.59 -6.55
N GLU A 66 26.76 -23.70 -5.24
CA GLU A 66 25.60 -23.16 -4.54
C GLU A 66 25.61 -21.62 -4.54
N GLN A 67 26.75 -20.99 -4.24
CA GLN A 67 26.91 -19.53 -4.32
C GLN A 67 26.66 -19.00 -5.74
N MET A 68 27.19 -19.69 -6.76
CA MET A 68 26.96 -19.31 -8.16
C MET A 68 25.48 -19.42 -8.54
N ALA A 69 24.79 -20.48 -8.09
CA ALA A 69 23.36 -20.64 -8.34
C ALA A 69 22.53 -19.55 -7.66
N ALA A 70 22.84 -19.22 -6.40
CA ALA A 70 22.17 -18.15 -5.66
C ALA A 70 22.36 -16.78 -6.32
N ALA A 71 23.59 -16.44 -6.74
CA ALA A 71 23.86 -15.19 -7.45
C ALA A 71 23.05 -15.06 -8.75
N ARG A 72 22.99 -16.14 -9.55
CA ARG A 72 22.18 -16.19 -10.78
C ARG A 72 20.69 -15.98 -10.50
N ALA A 73 20.17 -16.59 -9.45
CA ALA A 73 18.78 -16.43 -9.04
C ALA A 73 18.47 -14.98 -8.63
N ILE A 74 19.34 -14.38 -7.82
CA ILE A 74 19.22 -12.96 -7.40
C ILE A 74 19.23 -12.04 -8.63
N PHE A 75 20.19 -12.21 -9.54
CA PHE A 75 20.26 -11.42 -10.77
C PHE A 75 19.03 -11.59 -11.67
N THR A 76 18.46 -12.80 -11.71
CA THR A 76 17.22 -13.06 -12.44
C THR A 76 16.05 -12.28 -11.83
N GLU A 77 15.88 -12.35 -10.52
CA GLU A 77 14.81 -11.65 -9.80
C GLU A 77 14.93 -10.12 -9.93
N ILE A 78 16.14 -9.56 -9.78
CA ILE A 78 16.40 -8.13 -10.03
C ILE A 78 16.01 -7.73 -11.46
N SER A 79 16.31 -8.58 -12.46
CA SER A 79 15.99 -8.31 -13.87
C SER A 79 14.49 -8.37 -14.17
N GLN A 80 13.67 -8.96 -13.30
CA GLN A 80 12.21 -8.96 -13.46
C GLN A 80 11.59 -7.62 -13.06
N VAL A 81 12.14 -6.97 -12.03
CA VAL A 81 11.58 -5.74 -11.44
C VAL A 81 12.25 -4.45 -11.90
N LEU A 82 13.53 -4.50 -12.29
CA LEU A 82 14.30 -3.32 -12.76
C LEU A 82 14.57 -3.37 -14.26
N ASN A 83 14.86 -2.21 -14.86
CA ASN A 83 15.43 -2.12 -16.21
C ASN A 83 16.92 -2.51 -16.27
N VAL A 84 17.33 -3.49 -15.46
CA VAL A 84 18.65 -4.11 -15.49
C VAL A 84 18.53 -5.47 -16.17
N THR A 85 19.52 -5.83 -16.97
CA THR A 85 19.69 -7.19 -17.50
C THR A 85 21.08 -7.68 -17.14
N PHE A 86 21.18 -8.84 -16.49
CA PHE A 86 22.49 -9.42 -16.17
C PHE A 86 22.91 -10.45 -17.21
N LYS A 87 24.17 -10.39 -17.63
CA LYS A 87 24.75 -11.31 -18.61
C LYS A 87 25.98 -11.99 -18.06
N GLU A 88 25.89 -13.29 -17.85
CA GLU A 88 27.06 -14.08 -17.47
C GLU A 88 28.05 -14.13 -18.63
N VAL A 89 29.32 -13.87 -18.35
CA VAL A 89 30.41 -14.00 -19.31
C VAL A 89 31.58 -14.80 -18.72
N ALA A 90 32.52 -15.19 -19.57
CA ALA A 90 33.77 -15.75 -19.11
C ALA A 90 34.55 -14.71 -18.29
N ASP A 91 35.04 -15.11 -17.12
CA ASP A 91 35.90 -14.27 -16.30
C ASP A 91 37.20 -13.91 -17.05
N THR A 92 37.53 -12.63 -17.05
CA THR A 92 38.78 -12.08 -17.61
C THR A 92 39.49 -11.25 -16.55
N ASP A 93 40.81 -11.07 -16.66
CA ASP A 93 41.63 -10.42 -15.63
C ASP A 93 41.15 -8.99 -15.30
N ILE A 94 40.72 -8.25 -16.33
CA ILE A 94 40.19 -6.89 -16.23
C ILE A 94 38.86 -6.84 -16.95
N GLN A 95 37.76 -6.71 -16.20
CA GLN A 95 36.42 -6.62 -16.75
C GLN A 95 35.63 -5.47 -16.10
N SER A 96 34.83 -4.78 -16.91
CA SER A 96 33.73 -3.93 -16.43
C SER A 96 32.52 -4.80 -16.10
N GLY A 97 32.07 -4.82 -14.84
CA GLY A 97 30.88 -5.57 -14.44
C GLY A 97 30.99 -6.09 -13.00
N ILE A 98 30.06 -6.97 -12.61
CA ILE A 98 30.06 -7.57 -11.26
C ILE A 98 30.87 -8.86 -11.28
N ARG A 99 31.88 -8.98 -10.40
CA ARG A 99 32.71 -10.19 -10.30
C ARG A 99 32.65 -10.76 -8.90
N LEU A 100 32.38 -12.06 -8.76
CA LEU A 100 32.08 -12.68 -7.47
C LEU A 100 33.14 -13.72 -7.07
N ALA A 101 33.61 -13.66 -5.82
CA ALA A 101 34.58 -14.59 -5.25
C ALA A 101 34.50 -14.70 -3.73
N ASN A 102 35.33 -15.54 -3.12
CA ASN A 102 35.53 -15.59 -1.67
C ASN A 102 36.96 -15.22 -1.27
N ASN A 103 37.12 -14.68 -0.07
CA ASN A 103 38.42 -14.53 0.58
C ASN A 103 38.33 -14.67 2.11
N ILE A 104 39.46 -14.69 2.80
CA ILE A 104 39.51 -14.70 4.25
C ILE A 104 39.32 -13.27 4.75
N GLN A 105 38.33 -13.08 5.63
CA GLN A 105 37.98 -11.79 6.22
C GLN A 105 37.96 -11.92 7.75
N GLU A 106 38.55 -10.95 8.46
CA GLU A 106 38.63 -10.98 9.94
C GLU A 106 37.47 -10.25 10.61
N LYS A 107 36.83 -9.30 9.92
CA LYS A 107 35.87 -8.34 10.53
C LYS A 107 34.53 -8.22 9.80
N SER A 108 34.38 -8.90 8.66
CA SER A 108 33.22 -8.76 7.78
C SER A 108 32.74 -10.13 7.28
N ALA A 109 31.46 -10.21 6.95
CA ALA A 109 30.84 -11.39 6.34
C ALA A 109 30.94 -11.37 4.80
N GLY A 110 31.06 -10.18 4.24
CA GLY A 110 31.31 -9.89 2.84
C GLY A 110 31.73 -8.42 2.68
N TYR A 111 32.17 -8.07 1.47
CA TYR A 111 32.27 -6.69 1.02
C TYR A 111 32.15 -6.63 -0.51
N ALA A 112 31.76 -5.47 -1.03
CA ALA A 112 31.75 -5.20 -2.46
C ALA A 112 32.24 -3.78 -2.77
N LYS A 113 32.75 -3.60 -3.99
CA LYS A 113 33.17 -2.30 -4.50
C LYS A 113 32.04 -1.68 -5.31
N LEU A 114 31.71 -0.42 -4.99
CA LEU A 114 30.73 0.38 -5.73
C LEU A 114 31.12 0.51 -7.21
N PRO A 115 30.15 0.72 -8.12
CA PRO A 115 30.42 0.91 -9.54
C PRO A 115 30.89 2.35 -9.82
N VAL A 116 32.18 2.62 -9.58
CA VAL A 116 32.77 3.96 -9.67
C VAL A 116 33.24 4.25 -11.09
N PRO A 117 32.64 5.21 -11.82
CA PRO A 117 33.10 5.59 -13.15
C PRO A 117 34.53 6.15 -13.11
N THR A 118 35.27 6.00 -14.20
CA THR A 118 36.54 6.72 -14.40
C THR A 118 36.28 8.22 -14.50
N ALA A 119 37.30 9.04 -14.24
CA ALA A 119 37.16 10.50 -14.22
C ALA A 119 36.67 11.11 -15.56
N ASP A 120 36.89 10.43 -16.68
CA ASP A 120 36.40 10.81 -18.00
C ASP A 120 34.99 10.26 -18.31
N GLY A 121 34.42 9.46 -17.42
CA GLY A 121 33.09 8.87 -17.54
C GLY A 121 32.93 7.83 -18.64
N THR A 122 34.03 7.35 -19.24
CA THR A 122 33.99 6.42 -20.38
C THR A 122 34.05 4.95 -19.98
N ALA A 123 34.50 4.66 -18.76
CA ALA A 123 34.66 3.33 -18.21
C ALA A 123 34.38 3.31 -16.70
N PHE A 124 34.63 2.16 -16.06
CA PHE A 124 34.61 2.01 -14.61
C PHE A 124 36.02 1.73 -14.09
N SER A 125 36.29 2.17 -12.87
CA SER A 125 37.57 1.95 -12.19
C SER A 125 37.82 0.46 -12.01
N ALA A 126 39.09 0.04 -12.05
CA ALA A 126 39.45 -1.37 -11.90
C ALA A 126 38.91 -1.95 -10.59
N GLY A 127 38.22 -3.10 -10.69
CA GLY A 127 37.57 -3.76 -9.57
C GLY A 127 36.21 -3.18 -9.16
N SER A 128 35.68 -2.18 -9.86
CA SER A 128 34.28 -1.75 -9.68
C SER A 128 33.35 -2.96 -9.83
N GLY A 129 32.46 -3.20 -8.87
CA GLY A 129 31.57 -4.37 -8.87
C GLY A 129 32.19 -5.67 -8.38
N ASP A 130 33.49 -5.72 -8.08
CA ASP A 130 34.08 -6.90 -7.44
C ASP A 130 33.48 -7.05 -6.03
N LEU A 131 32.97 -8.24 -5.73
CA LEU A 131 32.44 -8.58 -4.42
C LEU A 131 33.05 -9.89 -3.91
N PHE A 132 33.32 -9.89 -2.60
CA PHE A 132 33.95 -10.99 -1.91
C PHE A 132 33.12 -11.40 -0.70
N MET A 133 32.65 -12.65 -0.70
CA MET A 133 32.07 -13.27 0.48
C MET A 133 33.18 -13.83 1.38
N SER A 134 32.99 -13.80 2.70
CA SER A 134 33.94 -14.42 3.62
C SER A 134 33.94 -15.94 3.44
N THR A 135 35.12 -16.55 3.45
CA THR A 135 35.31 -18.01 3.38
C THR A 135 34.57 -18.78 4.49
N THR A 136 34.18 -18.12 5.60
CA THR A 136 33.34 -18.70 6.64
C THR A 136 31.94 -19.07 6.16
N TYR A 137 31.44 -18.40 5.12
CA TYR A 137 30.13 -18.62 4.50
C TYR A 137 30.20 -19.48 3.22
N MET A 138 31.30 -20.20 2.97
CA MET A 138 31.39 -21.04 1.75
C MET A 138 30.59 -22.33 1.83
N ASN A 139 30.47 -22.92 3.02
CA ASN A 139 29.87 -24.24 3.25
C ASN A 139 28.62 -24.13 4.14
N VAL A 140 27.80 -23.13 3.87
CA VAL A 140 26.50 -22.90 4.51
C VAL A 140 25.43 -22.77 3.44
N SER A 141 24.16 -22.84 3.83
CA SER A 141 23.04 -22.76 2.88
C SER A 141 22.88 -21.37 2.27
N TYR A 142 22.73 -21.31 0.95
CA TYR A 142 22.27 -20.14 0.20
C TYR A 142 20.84 -20.31 -0.33
N GLU A 143 19.99 -21.04 0.41
CA GLU A 143 18.56 -21.03 0.14
C GLU A 143 17.99 -19.63 0.41
N LYS A 144 16.98 -19.23 -0.37
CA LYS A 144 16.31 -17.93 -0.21
C LYS A 144 15.76 -17.79 1.21
N GLY A 145 16.11 -16.69 1.87
CA GLY A 145 15.79 -16.46 3.29
C GLY A 145 16.81 -17.02 4.29
N SER A 146 17.96 -17.53 3.84
CA SER A 146 19.11 -17.81 4.72
C SER A 146 19.93 -16.54 4.98
N GLU A 147 20.73 -16.55 6.06
CA GLU A 147 21.65 -15.45 6.38
C GLU A 147 22.69 -15.21 5.26
N ALA A 148 23.27 -16.29 4.72
CA ALA A 148 24.26 -16.19 3.65
C ALA A 148 23.66 -15.64 2.36
N TYR A 149 22.40 -15.98 2.06
CA TYR A 149 21.65 -15.42 0.94
C TYR A 149 21.40 -13.92 1.14
N LYS A 150 20.98 -13.50 2.34
CA LYS A 150 20.80 -12.08 2.72
C LYS A 150 22.09 -11.27 2.56
N ILE A 151 23.23 -11.82 3.00
CA ILE A 151 24.55 -11.16 2.85
C ILE A 151 24.91 -11.04 1.36
N LEU A 152 24.67 -12.08 0.56
CA LEU A 152 24.95 -12.00 -0.89
C LEU A 152 24.11 -10.92 -1.58
N ILE A 153 22.83 -10.77 -1.24
CA ILE A 153 21.99 -9.68 -1.76
C ILE A 153 22.55 -8.31 -1.32
N HIS A 154 22.96 -8.18 -0.06
CA HIS A 154 23.58 -6.96 0.47
C HIS A 154 24.82 -6.56 -0.35
N GLU A 155 25.75 -7.49 -0.59
CA GLU A 155 26.95 -7.20 -1.38
C GLU A 155 26.62 -6.89 -2.85
N ILE A 156 25.61 -7.54 -3.42
CA ILE A 156 25.09 -7.20 -4.75
C ILE A 156 24.48 -5.78 -4.76
N GLY A 157 23.82 -5.36 -3.67
CA GLY A 157 23.31 -4.00 -3.49
C GLY A 157 24.41 -2.95 -3.62
N HIS A 158 25.55 -3.15 -2.94
CA HIS A 158 26.75 -2.33 -3.12
C HIS A 158 27.28 -2.37 -4.55
N ALA A 159 27.40 -3.55 -5.16
CA ALA A 159 27.84 -3.67 -6.55
C ALA A 159 26.87 -2.99 -7.56
N LEU A 160 25.63 -2.72 -7.15
CA LEU A 160 24.65 -1.93 -7.88
C LEU A 160 24.62 -0.45 -7.52
N GLY A 161 25.39 -0.01 -6.53
CA GLY A 161 25.51 1.41 -6.17
C GLY A 161 24.87 1.82 -4.85
N LEU A 162 24.30 0.88 -4.09
CA LEU A 162 23.72 1.21 -2.79
C LEU A 162 24.80 1.35 -1.71
N ASN A 163 24.60 2.28 -0.78
CA ASN A 163 25.43 2.46 0.41
C ASN A 163 24.71 1.91 1.66
N HIS A 164 25.43 1.78 2.77
CA HIS A 164 24.79 1.60 4.07
C HIS A 164 23.98 2.85 4.44
N PRO A 165 22.80 2.69 5.05
CA PRO A 165 21.94 3.82 5.43
C PRO A 165 22.41 4.55 6.69
N GLY A 166 23.56 4.19 7.27
CA GLY A 166 24.06 4.82 8.49
C GLY A 166 25.59 4.95 8.52
N ASN A 167 26.09 5.69 9.50
CA ASN A 167 27.51 6.03 9.61
C ASN A 167 28.31 4.91 10.28
N TYR A 168 28.49 3.82 9.55
CA TYR A 168 29.24 2.65 10.00
C TYR A 168 29.77 1.88 8.80
N ASN A 169 30.87 1.19 9.01
CA ASN A 169 31.40 0.19 8.09
C ASN A 169 32.11 -0.90 8.91
N ALA A 170 32.07 -2.15 8.44
CA ALA A 170 32.57 -3.27 9.21
C ALA A 170 34.09 -3.15 9.44
N GLY A 171 34.49 -3.03 10.71
CA GLY A 171 35.90 -2.95 11.08
C GLY A 171 36.54 -1.56 10.96
N GLU A 172 35.75 -0.52 10.63
CA GLU A 172 36.15 0.88 10.54
C GLU A 172 35.38 1.73 11.57
N PRO A 173 36.00 2.81 12.11
CA PRO A 173 35.27 3.78 12.91
C PRO A 173 34.28 4.57 12.04
N PRO A 174 33.22 5.15 12.62
CA PRO A 174 32.33 6.06 11.91
C PRO A 174 33.11 7.18 11.20
N SER A 175 32.69 7.52 9.99
CA SER A 175 33.28 8.60 9.20
C SER A 175 33.09 9.95 9.91
N ALA A 176 34.14 10.78 9.86
CA ALA A 176 34.08 12.17 10.28
C ALA A 176 33.46 13.08 9.19
N GLU A 177 33.31 12.56 7.97
CA GLU A 177 32.69 13.30 6.87
C GLU A 177 31.17 13.34 7.00
N ALA A 178 30.58 14.46 6.58
CA ALA A 178 29.14 14.60 6.52
C ALA A 178 28.58 13.66 5.45
N GLY A 179 27.65 12.79 5.84
CA GLY A 179 26.99 11.83 4.96
C GLY A 179 25.48 11.82 5.16
N ASN A 180 24.80 11.00 4.37
CA ASN A 180 23.37 10.78 4.47
C ASN A 180 23.11 9.56 5.35
N TYR A 181 22.41 9.75 6.46
CA TYR A 181 22.21 8.69 7.45
C TYR A 181 20.78 8.72 7.99
N LEU A 182 20.17 7.55 8.13
CA LEU A 182 18.88 7.37 8.77
C LEU A 182 18.96 7.55 10.29
N ALA A 183 17.84 7.97 10.87
CA ALA A 183 17.64 7.93 12.30
C ALA A 183 17.81 6.49 12.82
N THR A 184 18.37 6.35 14.02
CA THR A 184 18.61 5.05 14.67
C THR A 184 17.34 4.20 14.81
N ALA A 185 16.18 4.83 14.98
CA ALA A 185 14.90 4.13 15.10
C ALA A 185 14.36 3.59 13.77
N GLU A 186 14.85 4.12 12.65
CA GLU A 186 14.41 3.76 11.29
C GLU A 186 15.40 2.79 10.64
N ASP A 187 16.71 3.02 10.81
CA ASP A 187 17.79 2.18 10.28
C ASP A 187 17.70 0.73 10.78
N SER A 188 17.15 -0.15 9.95
CA SER A 188 16.95 -1.57 10.27
C SER A 188 16.82 -2.42 9.01
N SER A 189 17.06 -3.72 9.15
CA SER A 189 16.87 -4.67 8.04
C SER A 189 15.40 -4.85 7.61
N TRP A 190 14.43 -4.31 8.34
CA TRP A 190 13.03 -4.27 7.88
C TRP A 190 12.83 -3.32 6.69
N ILE A 191 13.58 -2.21 6.63
CA ILE A 191 13.42 -1.19 5.60
C ILE A 191 14.51 -1.22 4.53
N SER A 192 15.71 -1.69 4.86
CA SER A 192 16.86 -1.79 3.96
C SER A 192 17.75 -2.96 4.34
N ILE A 193 17.99 -3.87 3.40
CA ILE A 193 18.94 -4.98 3.55
C ILE A 193 20.38 -4.48 3.75
N MET A 194 20.64 -3.21 3.37
CA MET A 194 21.91 -2.52 3.55
C MET A 194 22.17 -2.12 5.01
N SER A 195 21.18 -2.21 5.89
CA SER A 195 21.36 -1.94 7.32
C SER A 195 22.19 -3.02 8.03
N TYR A 196 23.02 -2.60 8.99
CA TYR A 196 23.70 -3.48 9.95
C TYR A 196 22.91 -3.68 11.25
N ASN A 197 21.83 -2.95 11.45
CA ASN A 197 21.07 -3.04 12.70
C ASN A 197 20.19 -4.27 12.72
N ALA A 198 20.34 -5.05 13.78
CA ALA A 198 19.52 -6.21 14.04
C ALA A 198 18.05 -5.82 14.32
N ILE A 199 17.14 -6.71 13.93
CA ILE A 199 15.71 -6.61 14.21
C ILE A 199 15.30 -7.60 15.30
N ALA A 200 14.20 -7.34 16.00
CA ALA A 200 13.81 -8.05 17.21
C ALA A 200 13.61 -9.58 17.04
N GLN A 201 13.30 -10.06 15.84
CA GLN A 201 13.09 -11.50 15.55
C GLN A 201 14.17 -12.12 14.65
N ASN A 202 15.19 -11.34 14.27
CA ASN A 202 16.34 -11.76 13.44
C ASN A 202 15.98 -12.57 12.17
N GLN A 203 14.80 -12.30 11.59
CA GLN A 203 14.42 -12.87 10.31
C GLN A 203 15.33 -12.33 9.21
N GLN A 204 15.61 -13.16 8.22
CA GLN A 204 16.48 -12.78 7.10
C GLN A 204 15.64 -12.38 5.90
N GLY A 205 16.12 -11.38 5.17
CA GLY A 205 15.46 -10.88 3.95
C GLY A 205 15.60 -11.86 2.79
N GLU A 206 14.48 -12.09 2.10
CA GLU A 206 14.45 -12.88 0.88
C GLU A 206 14.87 -12.08 -0.35
N PHE A 207 14.76 -10.76 -0.30
CA PHE A 207 15.09 -9.85 -1.38
C PHE A 207 15.42 -8.44 -0.84
N PHE A 208 15.69 -7.49 -1.73
CA PHE A 208 15.80 -6.07 -1.39
C PHE A 208 14.55 -5.56 -0.68
N ALA A 209 14.73 -4.77 0.38
CA ALA A 209 13.64 -4.19 1.14
C ALA A 209 13.13 -2.88 0.50
N THR A 210 12.18 -2.19 1.15
CA THR A 210 11.44 -1.07 0.53
C THR A 210 12.32 0.09 0.11
N TYR A 211 13.32 0.49 0.91
CA TYR A 211 14.18 1.63 0.57
C TYR A 211 15.19 1.23 -0.49
N ASP A 212 15.70 0.00 -0.43
CA ASP A 212 16.60 -0.54 -1.45
C ASP A 212 15.91 -0.56 -2.81
N MET A 213 14.67 -1.07 -2.89
CA MET A 213 13.89 -1.10 -4.12
C MET A 213 13.57 0.29 -4.63
N LEU A 214 13.23 1.23 -3.74
CA LEU A 214 12.99 2.62 -4.11
C LEU A 214 14.24 3.26 -4.73
N ALA A 215 15.41 3.09 -4.10
CA ALA A 215 16.68 3.62 -4.60
C ALA A 215 17.10 2.95 -5.92
N LEU A 216 16.99 1.62 -6.03
CA LEU A 216 17.33 0.89 -7.25
C LEU A 216 16.41 1.24 -8.42
N LYS A 217 15.10 1.40 -8.18
CA LYS A 217 14.15 1.88 -9.20
C LYS A 217 14.45 3.32 -9.62
N TYR A 218 14.93 4.16 -8.71
CA TYR A 218 15.39 5.51 -9.06
C TYR A 218 16.64 5.49 -9.96
N LEU A 219 17.65 4.68 -9.62
CA LEU A 219 18.91 4.57 -10.37
C LEU A 219 18.72 3.93 -11.75
N TYR A 220 17.97 2.82 -11.80
CA TYR A 220 17.91 1.93 -12.96
C TYR A 220 16.55 1.90 -13.64
N GLY A 221 15.47 2.35 -13.00
CA GLY A 221 14.12 2.32 -13.55
C GLY A 221 13.44 0.98 -13.27
N SER A 222 12.11 0.98 -13.28
CA SER A 222 11.29 -0.21 -13.04
C SER A 222 10.75 -0.81 -14.34
N LYS A 223 10.41 -2.10 -14.26
CA LYS A 223 9.58 -2.82 -15.24
C LYS A 223 8.18 -3.02 -14.68
N ALA A 224 7.23 -3.16 -15.58
CA ALA A 224 5.92 -3.70 -15.23
C ALA A 224 6.09 -5.15 -14.75
N PHE A 225 5.58 -5.46 -13.58
CA PHE A 225 5.76 -6.71 -12.85
C PHE A 225 4.51 -6.95 -12.01
N HIS A 226 3.88 -8.12 -12.15
CA HIS A 226 2.53 -8.40 -11.65
C HIS A 226 1.56 -7.27 -12.08
N THR A 227 1.01 -7.39 -13.30
CA THR A 227 0.12 -6.37 -13.89
C THR A 227 -1.34 -6.85 -13.99
N GLY A 228 -1.62 -8.04 -13.46
CA GLY A 228 -2.94 -8.65 -13.46
C GLY A 228 -3.49 -8.67 -12.04
N ASP A 229 -4.69 -9.18 -11.86
CA ASP A 229 -5.28 -9.31 -10.52
C ASP A 229 -4.58 -10.47 -9.77
N ASP A 230 -3.63 -10.14 -8.93
CA ASP A 230 -2.77 -11.08 -8.21
C ASP A 230 -3.29 -11.36 -6.78
N VAL A 231 -3.05 -12.58 -6.29
CA VAL A 231 -3.37 -12.97 -4.90
C VAL A 231 -2.10 -13.37 -4.18
N TYR A 232 -1.69 -12.54 -3.23
CA TYR A 232 -0.56 -12.75 -2.34
C TYR A 232 -1.01 -13.53 -1.10
N ALA A 233 -0.98 -14.86 -1.19
CA ALA A 233 -1.41 -15.76 -0.13
C ALA A 233 -0.29 -16.10 0.86
N TYR A 234 -0.55 -15.92 2.15
CA TYR A 234 0.39 -16.16 3.24
C TYR A 234 -0.13 -17.20 4.24
N SER A 235 0.82 -17.85 4.90
CA SER A 235 0.62 -18.87 5.92
C SER A 235 1.59 -18.69 7.08
N ASP A 236 1.51 -19.55 8.10
CA ASP A 236 2.41 -19.43 9.26
C ASP A 236 3.90 -19.47 8.90
N VAL A 237 4.30 -20.29 7.91
CA VAL A 237 5.71 -20.41 7.53
C VAL A 237 6.30 -19.13 6.92
N ASP A 238 5.45 -18.28 6.34
CA ASP A 238 5.86 -17.00 5.77
C ASP A 238 6.31 -15.99 6.84
N GLY A 239 5.98 -16.26 8.10
CA GLY A 239 6.48 -15.52 9.26
C GLY A 239 7.96 -15.76 9.58
N ARG A 240 8.71 -16.56 8.82
CA ARG A 240 10.11 -16.91 9.14
C ARG A 240 11.14 -16.02 8.47
N THR A 241 10.72 -15.23 7.48
CA THR A 241 11.60 -14.44 6.62
C THR A 241 10.99 -13.05 6.39
N LEU A 242 11.80 -12.10 5.92
CA LEU A 242 11.32 -10.79 5.49
C LEU A 242 11.02 -10.81 3.99
N LYS A 243 9.84 -10.30 3.62
CA LYS A 243 9.30 -10.31 2.27
C LYS A 243 8.89 -8.90 1.82
N ILE A 244 8.80 -8.71 0.52
CA ILE A 244 8.30 -7.49 -0.11
C ILE A 244 7.33 -7.85 -1.24
N ILE A 245 6.21 -7.14 -1.31
CA ILE A 245 5.32 -7.15 -2.47
C ILE A 245 5.80 -6.07 -3.44
N ASN A 246 6.22 -6.51 -4.63
CA ASN A 246 6.41 -5.64 -5.78
C ASN A 246 5.30 -5.96 -6.77
N ASP A 247 4.48 -4.95 -7.05
CA ASP A 247 3.34 -5.02 -7.95
C ASP A 247 3.23 -3.68 -8.68
N THR A 248 2.76 -3.68 -9.92
CA THR A 248 2.66 -2.47 -10.74
C THR A 248 1.30 -2.30 -11.41
N GLY A 249 0.33 -3.16 -11.11
CA GLY A 249 -1.05 -2.94 -11.49
C GLY A 249 -1.90 -4.20 -11.46
N GLY A 250 -3.20 -4.01 -11.55
CA GLY A 250 -4.15 -5.06 -11.27
C GLY A 250 -5.10 -4.60 -10.18
N VAL A 251 -5.95 -5.52 -9.73
CA VAL A 251 -6.70 -5.39 -8.48
C VAL A 251 -6.30 -6.54 -7.58
N ASP A 252 -5.44 -6.24 -6.61
CA ASP A 252 -4.64 -7.24 -5.93
C ASP A 252 -5.16 -7.54 -4.53
N THR A 253 -4.85 -8.73 -4.03
CA THR A 253 -5.34 -9.20 -2.73
C THR A 253 -4.22 -9.74 -1.87
N ILE A 254 -4.09 -9.24 -0.63
CA ILE A 254 -3.36 -9.94 0.43
C ILE A 254 -4.33 -10.93 1.09
N ASP A 255 -4.03 -12.22 0.97
CA ASP A 255 -4.80 -13.31 1.59
C ASP A 255 -3.99 -13.93 2.74
N VAL A 256 -4.39 -13.62 3.97
CA VAL A 256 -3.80 -14.19 5.18
C VAL A 256 -4.73 -15.21 5.84
N SER A 257 -5.78 -15.67 5.17
CA SER A 257 -6.82 -16.50 5.78
C SER A 257 -6.33 -17.84 6.35
N LYS A 258 -5.11 -18.25 5.99
CA LYS A 258 -4.45 -19.48 6.46
C LYS A 258 -3.48 -19.26 7.61
N VAL A 259 -3.27 -18.02 8.05
CA VAL A 259 -2.43 -17.70 9.21
C VAL A 259 -3.19 -18.05 10.49
N SER A 260 -2.49 -18.72 11.43
CA SER A 260 -3.09 -19.22 12.68
C SER A 260 -2.93 -18.25 13.87
N ALA A 261 -2.82 -16.95 13.58
CA ALA A 261 -2.62 -15.88 14.55
C ALA A 261 -3.27 -14.59 14.02
N ALA A 262 -3.54 -13.65 14.94
CA ALA A 262 -3.90 -12.29 14.56
C ALA A 262 -2.79 -11.63 13.72
N VAL A 263 -3.18 -10.87 12.71
CA VAL A 263 -2.26 -10.15 11.82
C VAL A 263 -2.38 -8.63 11.98
N THR A 264 -1.40 -7.92 11.43
CA THR A 264 -1.50 -6.48 11.18
C THR A 264 -1.18 -6.22 9.72
N ILE A 265 -2.19 -5.76 8.97
CA ILE A 265 -2.10 -5.41 7.55
C ILE A 265 -2.45 -3.94 7.37
N ASN A 266 -1.64 -3.23 6.60
CA ASN A 266 -1.81 -1.85 6.18
C ASN A 266 -1.44 -1.77 4.69
N LEU A 267 -2.41 -1.51 3.81
CA LEU A 267 -2.18 -1.47 2.36
C LEU A 267 -1.51 -0.18 1.87
N THR A 268 -1.17 0.76 2.77
CA THR A 268 -0.46 1.98 2.38
C THR A 268 0.90 1.63 1.77
N PRO A 269 1.26 2.16 0.59
CA PRO A 269 2.55 1.89 -0.03
C PRO A 269 3.73 2.22 0.90
N GLY A 270 4.71 1.31 0.99
CA GLY A 270 5.85 1.42 1.90
C GLY A 270 5.61 0.92 3.32
N SER A 271 4.41 0.44 3.66
CA SER A 271 4.09 -0.07 4.98
C SER A 271 4.86 -1.34 5.35
N LEU A 272 5.01 -1.57 6.65
CA LEU A 272 5.43 -2.84 7.23
C LEU A 272 4.20 -3.53 7.84
N ASN A 273 4.11 -4.84 7.63
CA ASN A 273 2.99 -5.70 7.96
C ASN A 273 3.50 -6.93 8.71
N SER A 274 2.62 -7.56 9.49
CA SER A 274 2.95 -8.67 10.37
C SER A 274 2.09 -9.88 10.00
N VAL A 275 2.72 -10.92 9.43
CA VAL A 275 2.04 -12.11 8.92
C VAL A 275 2.76 -13.41 9.29
N GLY A 276 2.00 -14.42 9.67
CA GLY A 276 2.54 -15.75 9.99
C GLY A 276 3.21 -15.85 11.36
N ARG A 277 4.03 -16.89 11.54
CA ARG A 277 4.71 -17.21 12.79
C ARG A 277 6.20 -17.50 12.55
N ILE A 278 7.05 -17.03 13.45
CA ILE A 278 8.47 -17.42 13.47
C ILE A 278 8.63 -18.87 13.95
N ALA A 279 9.83 -19.45 13.78
CA ALA A 279 10.07 -20.88 14.00
C ALA A 279 9.78 -21.37 15.43
N ASN A 280 9.88 -20.50 16.44
CA ASN A 280 9.56 -20.83 17.83
C ASN A 280 8.04 -20.81 18.12
N GLY A 281 7.22 -20.42 17.14
CA GLY A 281 5.77 -20.34 17.23
C GLY A 281 5.22 -18.95 17.52
N ASP A 282 6.02 -17.94 17.85
CA ASP A 282 5.52 -16.58 18.10
C ASP A 282 5.00 -15.93 16.80
N ALA A 283 4.04 -14.99 16.93
CA ALA A 283 3.59 -14.20 15.79
C ALA A 283 4.75 -13.36 15.22
N ALA A 284 4.90 -13.37 13.90
CA ALA A 284 5.92 -12.56 13.24
C ALA A 284 5.57 -11.07 13.31
N ILE A 285 6.58 -10.21 13.31
CA ILE A 285 6.39 -8.75 13.31
C ILE A 285 7.12 -8.08 12.15
N ASN A 286 6.46 -7.16 11.47
CA ASN A 286 7.03 -6.30 10.41
C ASN A 286 7.77 -7.08 9.32
N ASN A 287 7.34 -8.30 9.03
CA ASN A 287 8.03 -9.23 8.14
C ASN A 287 7.55 -9.18 6.69
N LEU A 288 6.49 -8.42 6.41
CA LEU A 288 5.99 -8.22 5.06
C LEU A 288 5.92 -6.73 4.75
N SER A 289 6.55 -6.31 3.67
CA SER A 289 6.52 -4.92 3.22
C SER A 289 5.81 -4.76 1.87
N ILE A 290 5.29 -3.56 1.60
CA ILE A 290 4.71 -3.20 0.30
C ILE A 290 5.63 -2.16 -0.35
N ALA A 291 6.03 -2.36 -1.60
CA ALA A 291 6.85 -1.38 -2.33
C ALA A 291 6.12 -0.03 -2.45
N PHE A 292 6.86 1.08 -2.51
CA PHE A 292 6.26 2.43 -2.55
C PHE A 292 5.44 2.74 -3.81
N ASP A 293 5.66 1.98 -4.88
CA ASP A 293 4.97 2.08 -6.17
C ASP A 293 3.94 0.98 -6.38
N ALA A 294 3.72 0.09 -5.41
CA ALA A 294 2.68 -0.92 -5.44
C ALA A 294 1.39 -0.37 -4.81
N THR A 295 0.25 -0.61 -5.45
CA THR A 295 -1.08 -0.40 -4.85
C THR A 295 -1.73 -1.76 -4.71
N ILE A 296 -2.25 -2.06 -3.52
CA ILE A 296 -2.95 -3.31 -3.24
C ILE A 296 -4.35 -2.95 -2.76
N GLU A 297 -5.37 -3.53 -3.35
CA GLU A 297 -6.76 -3.10 -3.15
C GLU A 297 -7.45 -3.90 -2.06
N ASN A 298 -7.12 -5.18 -1.86
CA ASN A 298 -7.98 -6.07 -1.10
C ASN A 298 -7.25 -6.82 0.02
N ILE A 299 -8.01 -7.15 1.07
CA ILE A 299 -7.53 -7.96 2.20
C ILE A 299 -8.53 -9.08 2.49
N ILE A 300 -8.00 -10.29 2.67
CA ILE A 300 -8.69 -11.40 3.32
C ILE A 300 -7.96 -11.70 4.63
N GLY A 301 -8.58 -11.32 5.74
CA GLY A 301 -8.13 -11.54 7.11
C GLY A 301 -8.26 -12.98 7.59
N THR A 302 -8.00 -13.19 8.87
CA THR A 302 -7.88 -14.48 9.54
C THR A 302 -9.17 -14.86 10.29
N ALA A 303 -9.09 -15.85 11.18
CA ALA A 303 -10.16 -16.17 12.11
C ALA A 303 -9.94 -15.54 13.50
N PHE A 304 -8.95 -14.67 13.65
CA PHE A 304 -8.49 -14.06 14.88
C PHE A 304 -8.64 -12.54 14.82
N ASN A 305 -8.43 -11.87 15.95
CA ASN A 305 -8.62 -10.43 16.10
C ASN A 305 -7.57 -9.63 15.32
N ASP A 306 -7.88 -9.27 14.08
CA ASP A 306 -6.93 -8.64 13.17
C ASP A 306 -6.97 -7.12 13.24
N LYS A 307 -5.87 -6.48 12.83
CA LYS A 307 -5.84 -5.05 12.51
C LYS A 307 -5.62 -4.87 11.01
N LEU A 308 -6.63 -4.38 10.31
CA LEU A 308 -6.66 -4.27 8.86
C LEU A 308 -6.87 -2.81 8.46
N THR A 309 -5.94 -2.25 7.70
CA THR A 309 -5.99 -0.87 7.21
C THR A 309 -5.86 -0.85 5.70
N GLY A 310 -6.80 -0.19 5.02
CA GLY A 310 -6.75 0.06 3.59
C GLY A 310 -5.74 1.14 3.20
N ASN A 311 -5.93 1.78 2.06
CA ASN A 311 -5.08 2.84 1.54
C ASN A 311 -5.91 3.98 0.94
N ALA A 312 -5.48 4.57 -0.17
CA ALA A 312 -6.19 5.66 -0.84
C ALA A 312 -7.07 5.19 -2.02
N ALA A 313 -6.95 3.91 -2.39
CA ALA A 313 -7.80 3.27 -3.39
C ALA A 313 -9.07 2.73 -2.72
N SER A 314 -10.06 2.35 -3.54
CA SER A 314 -11.23 1.62 -3.03
C SER A 314 -10.83 0.22 -2.60
N ASN A 315 -10.97 -0.08 -1.30
CA ASN A 315 -10.58 -1.37 -0.75
C ASN A 315 -11.75 -2.32 -0.49
N LEU A 316 -11.57 -3.61 -0.78
CA LEU A 316 -12.45 -4.68 -0.32
C LEU A 316 -11.78 -5.44 0.82
N ILE A 317 -12.33 -5.31 2.03
CA ILE A 317 -11.75 -5.88 3.25
C ILE A 317 -12.68 -6.95 3.82
N ARG A 318 -12.18 -8.17 3.99
CA ARG A 318 -12.86 -9.25 4.69
C ARG A 318 -12.11 -9.53 5.99
N GLY A 319 -12.65 -9.10 7.14
CA GLY A 319 -12.04 -9.33 8.45
C GLY A 319 -11.91 -10.82 8.80
N GLY A 320 -12.99 -11.57 8.56
CA GLY A 320 -13.05 -12.99 8.88
C GLY A 320 -13.70 -13.23 10.24
N GLY A 321 -13.14 -14.12 11.05
CA GLY A 321 -13.59 -14.37 12.43
C GLY A 321 -12.78 -13.54 13.43
N GLY A 322 -13.21 -13.48 14.69
CA GLY A 322 -12.54 -12.67 15.71
C GLY A 322 -13.11 -11.27 15.85
N ASP A 323 -12.57 -10.47 16.78
CA ASP A 323 -12.91 -9.06 16.94
C ASP A 323 -11.92 -8.21 16.13
N ASP A 324 -12.29 -7.83 14.91
CA ASP A 324 -11.39 -7.15 13.98
C ASP A 324 -11.45 -5.63 14.11
N VAL A 325 -10.32 -4.95 13.92
CA VAL A 325 -10.25 -3.49 13.75
C VAL A 325 -9.98 -3.21 12.28
N ILE A 326 -10.97 -2.63 11.60
CA ILE A 326 -10.91 -2.33 10.17
C ILE A 326 -10.97 -0.82 9.98
N ASP A 327 -9.95 -0.29 9.31
CA ASP A 327 -9.89 1.10 8.84
C ASP A 327 -9.84 1.09 7.32
N GLY A 328 -10.87 1.58 6.62
CA GLY A 328 -10.87 1.59 5.15
C GLY A 328 -9.84 2.54 4.57
N GLY A 329 -9.51 3.63 5.29
CA GLY A 329 -8.59 4.65 4.81
C GLY A 329 -9.30 5.75 4.03
N ALA A 330 -8.83 6.05 2.83
CA ALA A 330 -9.47 7.00 1.94
C ALA A 330 -9.91 6.27 0.68
N GLY A 331 -11.03 6.69 0.10
CA GLY A 331 -11.59 6.01 -1.05
C GLY A 331 -13.05 5.68 -0.80
N MET A 332 -13.56 4.70 -1.55
CA MET A 332 -14.87 4.11 -1.30
C MET A 332 -14.64 2.67 -0.89
N ASP A 333 -14.66 2.43 0.42
CA ASP A 333 -14.21 1.19 1.02
C ASP A 333 -15.38 0.29 1.42
N THR A 334 -15.19 -1.00 1.23
CA THR A 334 -16.20 -2.03 1.49
C THR A 334 -15.70 -3.08 2.46
N ALA A 335 -16.31 -3.17 3.63
CA ALA A 335 -16.17 -4.32 4.51
C ALA A 335 -17.16 -5.42 4.09
N GLN A 336 -16.65 -6.59 3.71
CA GLN A 336 -17.45 -7.70 3.21
C GLN A 336 -17.61 -8.82 4.24
N TYR A 337 -18.87 -9.23 4.42
CA TYR A 337 -19.30 -10.26 5.35
C TYR A 337 -19.92 -11.44 4.61
N SER A 338 -19.60 -12.66 5.06
CA SER A 338 -20.22 -13.87 4.53
C SER A 338 -21.51 -14.17 5.28
N GLY A 339 -22.66 -14.02 4.63
CA GLY A 339 -23.97 -14.34 5.19
C GLY A 339 -25.02 -13.27 4.91
N LEU A 340 -26.25 -13.56 5.31
CA LEU A 340 -27.39 -12.65 5.13
C LEU A 340 -27.28 -11.46 6.09
N ARG A 341 -27.63 -10.25 5.64
CA ARG A 341 -27.64 -9.02 6.45
C ARG A 341 -28.39 -9.17 7.78
N SER A 342 -29.46 -9.96 7.80
CA SER A 342 -30.29 -10.23 8.98
C SER A 342 -29.59 -10.99 10.11
N ALA A 343 -28.46 -11.65 9.82
CA ALA A 343 -27.66 -12.36 10.82
C ALA A 343 -26.69 -11.44 11.58
N PHE A 344 -26.55 -10.17 11.17
CA PHE A 344 -25.59 -9.22 11.71
C PHE A 344 -26.29 -8.05 12.38
N THR A 345 -25.66 -7.51 13.44
CA THR A 345 -26.09 -6.27 14.06
C THR A 345 -25.09 -5.17 13.75
N VAL A 346 -25.53 -4.13 13.04
CA VAL A 346 -24.73 -2.95 12.75
C VAL A 346 -25.14 -1.86 13.74
N THR A 347 -24.16 -1.24 14.40
CA THR A 347 -24.40 -0.15 15.35
C THR A 347 -23.51 1.03 15.00
N GLY A 348 -24.11 2.20 14.80
CA GLY A 348 -23.38 3.44 14.63
C GLY A 348 -23.00 4.06 15.97
N SER A 349 -21.81 4.65 16.02
CA SER A 349 -21.33 5.50 17.11
C SER A 349 -20.77 6.78 16.53
N GLY A 350 -20.65 7.85 17.33
CA GLY A 350 -20.08 9.12 16.86
C GLY A 350 -18.63 9.04 16.36
N SER A 351 -17.94 7.89 16.54
CA SER A 351 -16.54 7.65 16.17
C SER A 351 -16.34 6.54 15.12
N GLY A 352 -17.41 5.93 14.60
CA GLY A 352 -17.33 4.79 13.68
C GLY A 352 -18.49 3.80 13.86
N PHE A 353 -18.38 2.61 13.29
CA PHE A 353 -19.41 1.57 13.36
C PHE A 353 -18.89 0.31 14.05
N THR A 354 -19.79 -0.49 14.61
CA THR A 354 -19.49 -1.87 14.99
C THR A 354 -20.42 -2.84 14.27
N VAL A 355 -19.89 -4.02 13.94
CA VAL A 355 -20.64 -5.10 13.31
C VAL A 355 -20.50 -6.36 14.15
N SER A 356 -21.57 -6.72 14.87
CA SER A 356 -21.61 -8.00 15.59
C SER A 356 -21.94 -9.13 14.63
N LYS A 357 -21.00 -10.10 14.54
CA LYS A 357 -21.09 -11.27 13.66
C LYS A 357 -21.93 -12.39 14.32
N PRO A 358 -22.60 -13.24 13.53
CA PRO A 358 -23.42 -14.33 14.06
C PRO A 358 -22.58 -15.40 14.77
N SER A 359 -23.25 -16.29 15.53
CA SER A 359 -22.64 -17.49 16.12
C SER A 359 -21.37 -17.22 16.96
N SER A 360 -21.32 -16.08 17.64
CA SER A 360 -20.17 -15.66 18.45
C SER A 360 -18.84 -15.59 17.67
N GLN A 361 -18.92 -15.24 16.38
CA GLN A 361 -17.73 -15.04 15.53
C GLN A 361 -16.99 -13.73 15.82
N GLY A 362 -17.42 -12.93 16.79
CA GLY A 362 -16.79 -11.69 17.22
C GLY A 362 -17.53 -10.43 16.79
N VAL A 363 -16.95 -9.28 17.10
CA VAL A 363 -17.48 -7.94 16.80
C VAL A 363 -16.38 -7.11 16.14
N ASP A 364 -16.65 -6.64 14.92
CA ASP A 364 -15.71 -5.77 14.22
C ASP A 364 -15.94 -4.32 14.61
N THR A 365 -14.86 -3.55 14.67
CA THR A 365 -14.86 -2.09 14.81
C THR A 365 -14.39 -1.48 13.51
N LEU A 366 -15.21 -0.59 12.94
CA LEU A 366 -15.00 -0.01 11.61
C LEU A 366 -14.82 1.51 11.70
N SER A 367 -13.79 2.02 11.03
CA SER A 367 -13.59 3.44 10.74
C SER A 367 -13.32 3.65 9.26
N ASN A 368 -13.74 4.80 8.72
CA ASN A 368 -13.53 5.16 7.30
C ASN A 368 -13.93 4.03 6.33
N VAL A 369 -15.06 3.38 6.59
CA VAL A 369 -15.65 2.37 5.70
C VAL A 369 -17.00 2.90 5.27
N GLU A 370 -17.21 3.05 3.97
CA GLU A 370 -18.45 3.61 3.42
C GLU A 370 -19.52 2.55 3.21
N ARG A 371 -19.13 1.29 2.97
CA ARG A 371 -20.04 0.22 2.57
C ARG A 371 -19.81 -1.05 3.37
N LEU A 372 -20.91 -1.70 3.76
CA LEU A 372 -20.91 -3.10 4.18
C LEU A 372 -21.57 -3.93 3.09
N LYS A 373 -21.00 -5.08 2.77
CA LYS A 373 -21.55 -6.00 1.77
C LYS A 373 -21.86 -7.36 2.40
N PHE A 374 -23.11 -7.75 2.33
CA PHE A 374 -23.61 -9.07 2.73
C PHE A 374 -23.99 -9.88 1.48
N SER A 375 -24.46 -11.13 1.67
CA SER A 375 -24.81 -11.98 0.53
C SER A 375 -26.11 -11.59 -0.18
N ASP A 376 -26.98 -10.82 0.48
CA ASP A 376 -28.31 -10.43 0.01
C ASP A 376 -28.52 -8.91 -0.10
N LEU A 377 -27.94 -8.13 0.81
CA LEU A 377 -28.06 -6.67 0.87
C LEU A 377 -26.70 -6.00 1.12
N SER A 378 -26.66 -4.70 0.88
CA SER A 378 -25.55 -3.84 1.31
C SER A 378 -26.05 -2.79 2.30
N VAL A 379 -25.12 -2.22 3.08
CA VAL A 379 -25.40 -1.15 4.03
C VAL A 379 -24.46 0.00 3.73
N ALA A 380 -25.00 1.20 3.55
CA ALA A 380 -24.20 2.40 3.44
C ALA A 380 -24.02 3.06 4.81
N LEU A 381 -22.77 3.40 5.14
CA LEU A 381 -22.37 3.94 6.45
C LEU A 381 -22.13 5.46 6.43
N ASP A 382 -21.99 6.06 5.25
CA ASP A 382 -21.88 7.51 5.02
C ASP A 382 -23.25 8.20 5.16
N ILE A 383 -23.84 8.10 6.35
CA ILE A 383 -25.19 8.62 6.67
C ILE A 383 -25.28 10.15 6.58
N ASP A 384 -24.15 10.85 6.67
CA ASP A 384 -24.03 12.29 6.43
C ASP A 384 -23.55 12.62 5.01
N GLY A 385 -23.05 11.61 4.28
CA GLY A 385 -22.52 11.70 2.92
C GLY A 385 -23.57 11.40 1.84
N ILE A 386 -23.13 10.73 0.78
CA ILE A 386 -23.92 10.47 -0.44
C ILE A 386 -25.14 9.61 -0.12
N ALA A 387 -24.96 8.51 0.62
CA ALA A 387 -26.09 7.64 0.92
C ALA A 387 -27.13 8.31 1.82
N GLY A 388 -26.67 9.13 2.77
CA GLY A 388 -27.52 10.00 3.55
C GLY A 388 -28.38 10.93 2.70
N GLN A 389 -27.76 11.62 1.73
CA GLN A 389 -28.45 12.50 0.79
C GLN A 389 -29.47 11.75 -0.07
N ALA A 390 -29.07 10.60 -0.61
CA ALA A 390 -29.94 9.73 -1.42
C ALA A 390 -31.15 9.24 -0.63
N TYR A 391 -30.98 8.89 0.65
CA TYR A 391 -32.11 8.53 1.52
C TYR A 391 -33.02 9.74 1.80
N ARG A 392 -32.42 10.88 2.17
CA ARG A 392 -33.16 12.08 2.59
C ARG A 392 -33.99 12.69 1.47
N ILE A 393 -33.60 12.52 0.20
CA ILE A 393 -34.39 13.09 -0.92
C ILE A 393 -35.72 12.36 -1.13
N TYR A 394 -35.82 11.05 -0.86
CA TYR A 394 -37.12 10.35 -0.83
C TYR A 394 -38.03 10.91 0.27
N GLN A 395 -37.46 11.18 1.46
CA GLN A 395 -38.21 11.78 2.55
C GLN A 395 -38.69 13.20 2.20
N ALA A 396 -37.84 14.01 1.56
CA ALA A 396 -38.17 15.37 1.15
C ALA A 396 -39.21 15.39 0.02
N ALA A 397 -38.96 14.63 -1.05
CA ALA A 397 -39.79 14.61 -2.24
C ALA A 397 -41.12 13.89 -2.00
N PHE A 398 -41.13 12.75 -1.31
CA PHE A 398 -42.30 11.86 -1.26
C PHE A 398 -42.85 11.62 0.14
N GLY A 399 -42.14 12.06 1.19
CA GLY A 399 -42.61 11.88 2.56
C GLY A 399 -42.53 10.44 3.08
N ARG A 400 -41.74 9.58 2.42
CA ARG A 400 -41.64 8.13 2.73
C ARG A 400 -40.19 7.66 2.77
N THR A 401 -40.01 6.46 3.32
CA THR A 401 -38.74 5.72 3.21
C THR A 401 -38.49 5.30 1.76
N PRO A 402 -37.23 5.31 1.29
CA PRO A 402 -36.87 4.78 -0.03
C PRO A 402 -37.25 3.31 -0.19
N ASP A 403 -37.47 2.90 -1.43
CA ASP A 403 -37.36 1.48 -1.80
C ASP A 403 -35.87 1.12 -1.98
N LEU A 404 -35.48 -0.10 -1.61
CA LEU A 404 -34.06 -0.49 -1.52
C LEU A 404 -33.33 -0.45 -2.87
N ALA A 405 -34.03 -0.80 -3.96
CA ALA A 405 -33.45 -0.86 -5.30
C ALA A 405 -33.25 0.53 -5.91
N GLY A 406 -34.26 1.40 -5.82
CA GLY A 406 -34.15 2.79 -6.25
C GLY A 406 -33.12 3.57 -5.43
N LEU A 407 -33.03 3.31 -4.13
CA LEU A 407 -31.98 3.87 -3.30
C LEU A 407 -30.59 3.44 -3.78
N GLY A 408 -30.38 2.15 -4.05
CA GLY A 408 -29.12 1.65 -4.57
C GLY A 408 -28.72 2.23 -5.94
N TYR A 409 -29.71 2.50 -6.81
CA TYR A 409 -29.47 3.22 -8.06
C TYR A 409 -28.92 4.63 -7.79
N TRP A 410 -29.59 5.41 -6.93
CA TRP A 410 -29.17 6.79 -6.67
C TRP A 410 -27.85 6.89 -5.91
N ILE A 411 -27.60 5.98 -4.96
CA ILE A 411 -26.29 5.89 -4.30
C ILE A 411 -25.20 5.68 -5.34
N LYS A 412 -25.35 4.68 -6.23
CA LYS A 412 -24.35 4.40 -7.26
C LYS A 412 -24.17 5.54 -8.26
N ASP A 413 -25.24 6.21 -8.64
CA ASP A 413 -25.19 7.36 -9.55
C ASP A 413 -24.44 8.54 -8.92
N MET A 414 -24.71 8.82 -7.63
CA MET A 414 -24.03 9.89 -6.88
C MET A 414 -22.58 9.54 -6.55
N ASP A 415 -22.26 8.28 -6.25
CA ASP A 415 -20.88 7.80 -6.05
C ASP A 415 -20.02 7.98 -7.32
N LYS A 416 -20.67 8.06 -8.50
CA LYS A 416 -20.02 8.39 -9.78
C LYS A 416 -19.94 9.89 -10.08
N GLY A 417 -20.41 10.74 -9.17
CA GLY A 417 -20.30 12.19 -9.24
C GLY A 417 -21.59 12.95 -9.58
N SER A 418 -22.74 12.28 -9.69
CA SER A 418 -24.02 13.00 -9.83
C SER A 418 -24.30 13.86 -8.60
N SER A 419 -24.59 15.15 -8.84
CA SER A 419 -24.93 16.07 -7.75
C SER A 419 -26.35 15.83 -7.23
N LEU A 420 -26.58 16.15 -5.95
CA LEU A 420 -27.92 16.08 -5.36
C LEU A 420 -28.97 16.90 -6.13
N THR A 421 -28.57 18.01 -6.76
CA THR A 421 -29.47 18.81 -7.60
C THR A 421 -29.84 18.07 -8.89
N THR A 422 -28.93 17.30 -9.47
CA THR A 422 -29.19 16.45 -10.64
C THR A 422 -30.17 15.34 -10.28
N VAL A 423 -29.93 14.67 -9.14
CA VAL A 423 -30.84 13.65 -8.61
C VAL A 423 -32.22 14.23 -8.34
N ALA A 424 -32.31 15.42 -7.71
CA ALA A 424 -33.57 16.13 -7.49
C ALA A 424 -34.33 16.39 -8.79
N ALA A 425 -33.65 16.81 -9.86
CA ALA A 425 -34.26 16.98 -11.17
C ALA A 425 -34.79 15.65 -11.73
N GLY A 426 -34.08 14.54 -11.52
CA GLY A 426 -34.54 13.19 -11.88
C GLY A 426 -35.79 12.77 -11.12
N PHE A 427 -35.85 13.01 -9.80
CA PHE A 427 -37.04 12.77 -8.99
C PHE A 427 -38.24 13.56 -9.52
N MET A 428 -38.05 14.83 -9.89
CA MET A 428 -39.12 15.68 -10.44
C MET A 428 -39.69 15.16 -11.76
N GLN A 429 -38.90 14.42 -12.55
CA GLN A 429 -39.36 13.78 -13.79
C GLN A 429 -40.10 12.46 -13.54
N SER A 430 -39.99 11.89 -12.34
CA SER A 430 -40.65 10.63 -12.02
C SER A 430 -42.19 10.77 -12.02
N LYS A 431 -42.86 9.66 -12.35
CA LYS A 431 -44.33 9.61 -12.34
C LYS A 431 -44.91 9.86 -10.94
N GLU A 432 -44.22 9.40 -9.90
CA GLU A 432 -44.61 9.61 -8.50
C GLU A 432 -44.62 11.10 -8.16
N PHE A 433 -43.54 11.82 -8.49
CA PHE A 433 -43.46 13.27 -8.27
C PHE A 433 -44.56 14.02 -9.03
N GLN A 434 -44.74 13.73 -10.32
CA GLN A 434 -45.79 14.38 -11.12
C GLN A 434 -47.20 14.08 -10.60
N THR A 435 -47.41 12.95 -9.92
CA THR A 435 -48.70 12.60 -9.31
C THR A 435 -48.93 13.38 -8.01
N LEU A 436 -47.89 13.54 -7.20
CA LEU A 436 -47.96 14.23 -5.90
C LEU A 436 -48.01 15.77 -6.03
N TYR A 437 -47.21 16.32 -6.94
CA TYR A 437 -47.05 17.76 -7.11
C TYR A 437 -47.82 18.32 -8.30
N GLY A 438 -48.19 17.47 -9.26
CA GLY A 438 -48.65 17.88 -10.60
C GLY A 438 -47.48 17.93 -11.60
N ALA A 439 -47.79 17.86 -12.90
CA ALA A 439 -46.77 17.88 -13.95
C ALA A 439 -46.00 19.21 -14.03
N ASN A 440 -46.65 20.31 -13.65
CA ASN A 440 -46.08 21.66 -13.56
C ASN A 440 -46.58 22.34 -12.28
N PRO A 441 -46.01 22.00 -11.11
CA PRO A 441 -46.48 22.53 -9.84
C PRO A 441 -46.30 24.04 -9.76
N SER A 442 -47.27 24.74 -9.15
CA SER A 442 -47.06 26.12 -8.72
C SER A 442 -46.01 26.19 -7.61
N VAL A 443 -45.37 27.35 -7.42
CA VAL A 443 -44.45 27.58 -6.29
C VAL A 443 -45.15 27.26 -4.95
N ASP A 444 -46.41 27.64 -4.82
CA ASP A 444 -47.20 27.45 -3.60
C ASP A 444 -47.44 25.96 -3.34
N THR A 445 -47.86 25.20 -4.36
CA THR A 445 -48.02 23.74 -4.28
C THR A 445 -46.71 23.05 -3.93
N PHE A 446 -45.61 23.45 -4.57
CA PHE A 446 -44.30 22.86 -4.38
C PHE A 446 -43.78 23.05 -2.96
N LEU A 447 -43.72 24.29 -2.48
CA LEU A 447 -43.22 24.59 -1.13
C LEU A 447 -44.09 23.99 -0.05
N THR A 448 -45.43 24.14 -0.12
CA THR A 448 -46.32 23.60 0.92
C THR A 448 -46.22 22.07 1.02
N THR A 449 -46.01 21.38 -0.10
CA THR A 449 -45.83 19.91 -0.11
C THR A 449 -44.48 19.51 0.50
N LEU A 450 -43.38 20.22 0.18
CA LEU A 450 -42.08 19.95 0.80
C LEU A 450 -42.11 20.13 2.33
N TYR A 451 -42.69 21.23 2.81
CA TYR A 451 -42.88 21.47 4.23
C TYR A 451 -43.73 20.40 4.90
N LYS A 452 -44.80 19.95 4.24
CA LYS A 452 -45.62 18.85 4.75
C LYS A 452 -44.82 17.54 4.83
N ASN A 453 -44.05 17.20 3.80
CA ASN A 453 -43.28 15.97 3.74
C ASN A 453 -42.16 15.92 4.77
N ILE A 454 -41.49 17.05 5.02
CA ILE A 454 -40.36 17.12 5.95
C ILE A 454 -40.86 17.40 7.36
N LEU A 455 -41.74 18.36 7.57
CA LEU A 455 -42.09 18.88 8.89
C LEU A 455 -43.46 18.43 9.40
N GLY A 456 -44.29 17.84 8.54
CA GLY A 456 -45.67 17.48 8.90
C GLY A 456 -46.55 18.71 9.19
N ARG A 457 -46.10 19.92 8.84
CA ARG A 457 -46.80 21.20 9.07
C ARG A 457 -46.84 22.05 7.81
N VAL A 458 -47.72 23.05 7.83
CA VAL A 458 -47.66 24.17 6.88
C VAL A 458 -46.38 24.99 7.13
N PRO A 459 -45.84 25.65 6.09
CA PRO A 459 -44.68 26.50 6.28
C PRO A 459 -44.99 27.67 7.21
N ASP A 460 -44.00 28.08 8.00
CA ASP A 460 -44.02 29.38 8.63
C ASP A 460 -43.88 30.48 7.58
N GLN A 461 -44.49 31.63 7.87
CA GLN A 461 -44.61 32.71 6.89
C GLN A 461 -43.24 33.21 6.41
N ALA A 462 -42.27 33.35 7.32
CA ALA A 462 -40.95 33.86 6.99
C ALA A 462 -40.17 32.91 6.07
N GLY A 463 -40.15 31.61 6.39
CA GLY A 463 -39.49 30.60 5.55
C GLY A 463 -40.16 30.46 4.19
N TYR A 464 -41.49 30.46 4.14
CA TYR A 464 -42.24 30.45 2.90
C TYR A 464 -41.91 31.65 2.01
N ASP A 465 -41.95 32.87 2.56
CA ASP A 465 -41.69 34.10 1.81
C ASP A 465 -40.24 34.13 1.29
N TYR A 466 -39.28 33.67 2.08
CA TYR A 466 -37.89 33.53 1.65
C TYR A 466 -37.77 32.62 0.43
N TRP A 467 -38.24 31.37 0.51
CA TRP A 467 -38.11 30.42 -0.59
C TRP A 467 -38.89 30.85 -1.83
N LYS A 468 -40.08 31.41 -1.66
CA LYS A 468 -40.90 31.95 -2.76
C LYS A 468 -40.17 33.08 -3.48
N ASN A 469 -39.49 33.97 -2.75
CA ASN A 469 -38.70 35.05 -3.33
C ASN A 469 -37.45 34.53 -4.07
N GLU A 470 -36.73 33.55 -3.52
CA GLU A 470 -35.56 32.94 -4.18
C GLU A 470 -35.94 32.28 -5.51
N ILE A 471 -37.05 31.53 -5.53
CA ILE A 471 -37.57 30.89 -6.74
C ILE A 471 -38.07 31.94 -7.75
N SER A 472 -38.87 32.91 -7.31
CA SER A 472 -39.47 33.92 -8.19
C SER A 472 -38.42 34.86 -8.80
N ALA A 473 -37.30 35.07 -8.11
CA ALA A 473 -36.15 35.82 -8.62
C ALA A 473 -35.19 34.97 -9.46
N ASN A 474 -35.52 33.70 -9.73
CA ASN A 474 -34.70 32.75 -10.48
C ASN A 474 -33.27 32.58 -9.92
N ARG A 475 -33.10 32.76 -8.60
CA ARG A 475 -31.83 32.52 -7.90
C ARG A 475 -31.62 31.05 -7.57
N ILE A 476 -32.71 30.28 -7.50
CA ILE A 476 -32.69 28.84 -7.29
C ILE A 476 -33.78 28.18 -8.14
N SER A 477 -33.46 27.01 -8.70
CA SER A 477 -34.44 26.18 -9.41
C SER A 477 -35.25 25.35 -8.42
N PHE A 478 -36.38 24.78 -8.86
CA PHE A 478 -37.16 23.85 -8.04
C PHE A 478 -36.30 22.64 -7.59
N ALA A 479 -35.46 22.12 -8.48
CA ALA A 479 -34.52 21.04 -8.15
C ALA A 479 -33.51 21.48 -7.09
N GLY A 480 -32.97 22.70 -7.19
CA GLY A 480 -32.08 23.28 -6.20
C GLY A 480 -32.77 23.50 -4.85
N THR A 481 -34.04 23.90 -4.86
CA THR A 481 -34.85 24.02 -3.64
C THR A 481 -35.07 22.65 -3.01
N LEU A 482 -35.49 21.63 -3.76
CA LEU A 482 -35.65 20.27 -3.23
C LEU A 482 -34.33 19.74 -2.64
N ALA A 483 -33.20 19.97 -3.31
CA ALA A 483 -31.87 19.61 -2.78
C ALA A 483 -31.54 20.36 -1.47
N SER A 484 -31.89 21.65 -1.38
CA SER A 484 -31.69 22.44 -0.16
C SER A 484 -32.56 21.94 1.02
N PHE A 485 -33.82 21.61 0.75
CA PHE A 485 -34.73 21.02 1.75
C PHE A 485 -34.29 19.62 2.18
N THR A 486 -33.74 18.84 1.25
CA THR A 486 -33.19 17.50 1.52
C THR A 486 -32.11 17.56 2.61
N GLU A 487 -31.21 18.54 2.54
CA GLU A 487 -30.12 18.72 3.49
C GLU A 487 -30.44 19.67 4.66
N GLY A 488 -31.68 20.13 4.76
CA GLY A 488 -32.13 20.95 5.88
C GLY A 488 -32.01 20.20 7.22
N GLN A 489 -31.63 20.92 8.28
CA GLN A 489 -31.44 20.34 9.62
C GLN A 489 -32.67 19.57 10.11
N GLU A 490 -33.87 20.08 9.83
CA GLU A 490 -35.12 19.42 10.22
C GLU A 490 -35.29 18.05 9.52
N ASN A 491 -34.90 17.92 8.25
CA ASN A 491 -34.97 16.64 7.53
C ASN A 491 -33.92 15.65 8.05
N LYS A 492 -32.71 16.12 8.36
CA LYS A 492 -31.67 15.30 9.00
C LYS A 492 -32.14 14.74 10.34
N VAL A 493 -32.68 15.60 11.22
CA VAL A 493 -33.25 15.20 12.52
C VAL A 493 -34.40 14.21 12.35
N LYS A 494 -35.22 14.37 11.31
CA LYS A 494 -36.34 13.46 11.05
C LYS A 494 -35.90 12.04 10.73
N VAL A 495 -34.85 11.86 9.94
CA VAL A 495 -34.44 10.53 9.47
C VAL A 495 -33.37 9.87 10.34
N ILE A 496 -32.67 10.63 11.19
CA ILE A 496 -31.48 10.12 11.91
C ILE A 496 -31.80 8.88 12.75
N GLY A 497 -32.95 8.82 13.42
CA GLY A 497 -33.35 7.67 14.22
C GLY A 497 -33.52 6.38 13.41
N THR A 498 -33.71 6.48 12.09
CA THR A 498 -33.82 5.34 11.17
C THR A 498 -32.48 4.97 10.56
N ILE A 499 -31.63 5.95 10.25
CA ILE A 499 -30.39 5.71 9.48
C ILE A 499 -29.12 5.66 10.33
N GLN A 500 -29.18 5.98 11.62
CA GLN A 500 -28.00 6.06 12.51
C GLN A 500 -27.14 4.79 12.56
N ASN A 501 -27.70 3.63 12.21
CA ASN A 501 -27.00 2.34 12.18
C ASN A 501 -26.64 1.89 10.77
N GLY A 502 -26.58 2.84 9.82
CA GLY A 502 -26.40 2.58 8.40
C GLY A 502 -27.73 2.44 7.66
N ILE A 503 -27.63 2.44 6.34
CA ILE A 503 -28.77 2.46 5.41
C ILE A 503 -28.73 1.21 4.55
N ASP A 504 -29.67 0.28 4.76
CA ASP A 504 -29.80 -0.92 3.93
C ASP A 504 -30.22 -0.51 2.49
N PHE A 505 -29.62 -1.14 1.48
CA PHE A 505 -29.98 -0.97 0.07
C PHE A 505 -29.65 -2.23 -0.75
N ILE A 506 -30.19 -2.31 -1.97
CA ILE A 506 -29.80 -3.34 -2.95
C ILE A 506 -28.84 -2.70 -3.95
N GLU A 507 -27.62 -3.22 -4.06
CA GLU A 507 -26.64 -2.72 -5.04
C GLU A 507 -27.21 -2.74 -6.46
N TYR A 508 -27.14 -1.59 -7.14
CA TYR A 508 -27.50 -1.51 -8.54
C TYR A 508 -26.37 -2.11 -9.40
N LEU A 509 -26.63 -3.17 -10.15
CA LEU A 509 -25.58 -3.88 -10.90
C LEU A 509 -25.33 -3.31 -12.31
N GLY A 510 -26.29 -2.63 -12.92
CA GLY A 510 -26.17 -2.15 -14.30
C GLY A 510 -27.43 -2.41 -15.09
#